data_AF-A0A529LD41-F1
#
_entry.id   AF-A0A529LD41-F1
#
_cell.length_a   1.000
_cell.length_b   1.000
_cell.length_c   1.000
_cell.angle_alpha   90.00
_cell.angle_beta   90.00
_cell.angle_gamma   90.00
#
_symmetry.space_group_name_H-M   'P 1'
#
loop_
_entity.id
_entity.type
_entity.pdbx_description
1 polymer ?
#
loop_
_entity_poly.entity_id
_entity_poly.type
_entity_poly.pdbx_seq_one_letter_code
_entity_poly.pdbx_strand_id
1 'polypeptide(L)'
;PQVPHLSGYGTPETVWISTPPDLIRSGPEDHRIYVRDPLLDKEPYDYPYLPPFVGEIFPPAEAGFDGHFDQISLTSRQFLSAHAFASVSRVLDIWE
;
A
#
# COMPACT_ATOMS: atom_id res chain seq x y z
N PRO A 1 11.83 12.20 -8.47
CA PRO A 1 10.50 12.79 -8.18
C PRO A 1 9.93 13.48 -9.43
N GLN A 2 8.69 13.17 -9.80
CA GLN A 2 7.98 13.83 -10.90
C GLN A 2 7.35 15.13 -10.41
N VAL A 3 7.32 16.16 -11.26
CA VAL A 3 6.93 17.54 -10.90
C VAL A 3 5.43 17.65 -10.58
N PRO A 4 5.02 18.21 -9.43
CA PRO A 4 3.63 18.21 -8.97
C PRO A 4 2.61 18.99 -9.83
N HIS A 5 3.10 19.87 -10.71
CA HIS A 5 2.26 20.75 -11.52
C HIS A 5 1.92 20.19 -12.91
N LEU A 6 2.33 18.96 -13.22
CA LEU A 6 1.91 18.31 -14.46
C LEU A 6 0.43 17.94 -14.37
N SER A 7 -0.32 18.24 -15.44
CA SER A 7 -1.71 17.78 -15.56
C SER A 7 -1.77 16.26 -15.43
N GLY A 8 -2.61 15.75 -14.53
CA GLY A 8 -2.75 14.31 -14.26
C GLY A 8 -1.98 13.81 -13.03
N TYR A 9 -1.04 14.59 -12.47
CA TYR A 9 -0.25 14.18 -11.31
C TYR A 9 -1.08 13.90 -10.04
N GLY A 10 -2.29 14.46 -9.95
CA GLY A 10 -3.19 14.26 -8.80
C GLY A 10 -4.22 13.15 -8.96
N THR A 11 -4.31 12.52 -10.13
CA THR A 11 -5.31 11.48 -10.39
C THR A 11 -4.63 10.11 -10.34
N PRO A 12 -4.96 9.26 -9.37
CA PRO A 12 -4.44 7.90 -9.34
C PRO A 12 -4.87 7.10 -10.58
N GLU A 13 -3.97 6.25 -11.06
CA GLU A 13 -4.24 5.31 -12.15
C GLU A 13 -4.25 3.88 -11.61
N THR A 14 -5.10 3.03 -12.19
CA THR A 14 -5.10 1.59 -11.88
C THR A 14 -3.84 0.95 -12.49
N VAL A 15 -3.12 0.19 -11.68
CA VAL A 15 -1.91 -0.52 -12.09
C VAL A 15 -2.07 -2.03 -11.95
N TRP A 16 -1.34 -2.78 -12.78
CA TRP A 16 -1.23 -4.22 -12.70
C TRP A 16 0.10 -4.59 -12.05
N ILE A 17 0.06 -5.52 -11.10
CA ILE A 17 1.23 -6.08 -10.42
C ILE A 17 1.33 -7.59 -10.70
N SER A 18 2.52 -8.15 -10.50
CA SER A 18 2.80 -9.57 -10.80
C SER A 18 2.12 -10.54 -9.84
N THR A 19 1.93 -10.15 -8.58
CA THR A 19 1.25 -10.99 -7.57
C THR A 19 -0.22 -11.19 -7.96
N PRO A 20 -0.67 -12.45 -8.15
CA PRO A 20 -2.07 -12.76 -8.41
C PRO A 20 -3.01 -12.25 -7.31
N PRO A 21 -4.24 -11.81 -7.64
CA PRO A 21 -5.19 -11.24 -6.67
C PRO A 21 -5.51 -12.16 -5.49
N ASP A 22 -5.58 -13.47 -5.73
CA ASP A 22 -5.86 -14.49 -4.73
C ASP A 22 -4.70 -14.73 -3.74
N LEU A 23 -3.51 -14.19 -4.05
CA LEU A 23 -2.32 -14.29 -3.22
C LEU A 23 -2.03 -12.99 -2.42
N ILE A 24 -2.81 -11.93 -2.63
CA ILE A 24 -2.69 -10.69 -1.87
C ILE A 24 -3.62 -10.76 -0.65
N ARG A 25 -3.03 -10.75 0.55
CA ARG A 25 -3.77 -10.76 1.82
C ARG A 25 -4.11 -9.33 2.24
N SER A 26 -5.09 -9.19 3.16
CA SER A 26 -5.43 -7.89 3.77
C SER A 26 -4.21 -7.27 4.47
N GLY A 27 -3.97 -5.98 4.23
CA GLY A 27 -2.73 -5.32 4.68
C GLY A 27 -2.33 -4.13 3.81
N PRO A 28 -2.33 -4.22 2.48
CA PRO A 28 -2.14 -5.44 1.70
C PRO A 28 -0.78 -6.10 1.97
N GLU A 29 -0.68 -7.40 1.70
CA GLU A 29 0.51 -8.21 1.97
C GLU A 29 0.66 -9.33 0.93
N ASP A 30 1.88 -9.53 0.46
CA ASP A 30 2.28 -10.70 -0.33
C ASP A 30 3.59 -11.31 0.20
N HIS A 31 4.23 -12.15 -0.61
CA HIS A 31 5.48 -12.82 -0.25
C HIS A 31 6.71 -11.90 -0.19
N ARG A 32 6.62 -10.66 -0.70
CA ARG A 32 7.72 -9.70 -0.80
C ARG A 32 7.57 -8.58 0.21
N ILE A 33 6.39 -7.99 0.28
CA ILE A 33 6.13 -6.79 1.08
C ILE A 33 4.76 -6.84 1.77
N TYR A 34 4.63 -6.01 2.79
CA TYR A 34 3.34 -5.75 3.44
C TYR A 34 3.28 -4.30 3.91
N VAL A 35 2.05 -3.78 4.03
CA VAL A 35 1.80 -2.43 4.54
C VAL A 35 1.21 -2.49 5.96
N ARG A 36 1.64 -1.57 6.82
CA ARG A 36 1.09 -1.32 8.15
C ARG A 36 0.81 0.16 8.26
N ASP A 37 -0.46 0.52 8.42
CA ASP A 37 -0.92 1.90 8.58
C ASP A 37 -1.17 2.20 10.07
N PRO A 38 -0.23 2.85 10.77
CA PRO A 38 -0.29 3.03 12.22
C PRO A 38 -1.52 3.81 12.67
N LEU A 39 -2.12 3.38 13.78
CA LEU A 39 -3.19 4.12 14.46
C LEU A 39 -2.66 5.40 15.12
N LEU A 40 -1.44 5.30 15.62
CA LEU A 40 -0.74 6.31 16.38
C LEU A 40 0.10 7.19 15.45
N ASP A 41 0.39 8.42 15.89
CA ASP A 41 1.46 9.20 15.28
C ASP A 41 2.79 8.47 15.49
N LYS A 42 3.24 7.76 14.46
CA LYS A 42 4.40 6.87 14.55
C LYS A 42 5.68 7.69 14.58
N GLU A 43 6.38 7.64 15.70
CA GLU A 43 7.74 8.17 15.79
C GLU A 43 8.67 7.45 14.79
N PRO A 44 9.69 8.14 14.25
CA PRO A 44 10.77 7.50 13.50
C PRO A 44 11.39 6.35 14.28
N TYR A 45 11.87 5.33 13.59
CA TYR A 45 12.55 4.22 14.26
C TYR A 45 13.86 4.71 14.88
N ASP A 46 14.08 4.36 16.14
CA ASP A 46 15.33 4.61 16.86
C ASP A 46 15.59 3.45 17.83
N TYR A 47 16.86 3.15 18.09
CA TYR A 47 17.24 2.05 18.97
C TYR A 47 16.63 2.24 20.37
N PRO A 48 16.01 1.21 20.97
CA PRO A 48 15.99 -0.20 20.58
C PRO A 48 14.80 -0.63 19.69
N TYR A 49 13.96 0.30 19.23
CA TYR A 49 12.74 0.02 18.47
C TYR A 49 13.00 0.15 16.97
N LEU A 50 13.33 -0.98 16.34
CA LEU A 50 13.56 -1.10 14.90
C LEU A 50 12.37 -1.78 14.20
N PRO A 51 12.27 -1.71 12.85
CA PRO A 51 11.29 -2.51 12.12
C PRO A 51 11.32 -4.00 12.51
N PRO A 52 10.17 -4.69 12.45
CA PRO A 52 8.88 -4.23 11.94
C PRO A 52 8.05 -3.43 12.97
N PHE A 53 7.09 -2.63 12.49
CA PHE A 53 6.13 -1.94 13.36
C PHE A 53 5.19 -2.96 14.01
N VAL A 54 5.08 -2.93 15.35
CA VAL A 54 4.26 -3.85 16.15
C VAL A 54 3.12 -3.16 16.91
N GLY A 55 2.89 -1.87 16.67
CA GLY A 55 1.83 -1.11 17.34
C GLY A 55 0.44 -1.30 16.72
N GLU A 56 -0.54 -0.61 17.30
CA GLU A 56 -1.91 -0.59 16.79
C GLU A 56 -1.96 0.00 15.37
N ILE A 57 -2.80 -0.59 14.53
CA ILE A 57 -3.00 -0.19 13.14
C ILE A 57 -4.48 0.10 12.89
N PHE A 58 -4.77 0.94 11.88
CA PHE A 58 -6.11 1.04 11.34
C PHE A 58 -6.56 -0.29 10.72
N PRO A 59 -7.88 -0.50 10.53
CA PRO A 59 -8.36 -1.64 9.75
C PRO A 59 -7.62 -1.74 8.42
N PRO A 60 -7.15 -2.94 8.04
CA PRO A 60 -6.37 -3.12 6.82
C PRO A 60 -7.21 -2.79 5.58
N ALA A 61 -6.55 -2.51 4.46
CA ALA A 61 -7.22 -2.48 3.18
C ALA A 61 -7.76 -3.88 2.84
N GLU A 62 -9.02 -3.94 2.41
CA GLU A 62 -9.68 -5.17 1.99
C GLU A 62 -9.89 -5.19 0.48
N ALA A 63 -9.67 -6.35 -0.14
CA ALA A 63 -9.94 -6.54 -1.55
C ALA A 63 -11.45 -6.63 -1.81
N GLY A 64 -11.85 -6.28 -3.04
CA GLY A 64 -13.16 -6.61 -3.59
C GLY A 64 -13.36 -8.12 -3.75
N PHE A 65 -14.56 -8.52 -4.15
CA PHE A 65 -14.91 -9.93 -4.33
C PHE A 65 -14.07 -10.68 -5.38
N ASP A 66 -13.46 -9.94 -6.31
CA ASP A 66 -12.57 -10.42 -7.35
C ASP A 66 -11.09 -10.46 -6.92
N GLY A 67 -10.78 -10.09 -5.67
CA GLY A 67 -9.43 -10.03 -5.13
C GLY A 67 -8.66 -8.75 -5.49
N HIS A 68 -9.26 -7.82 -6.24
CA HIS A 68 -8.63 -6.57 -6.62
C HIS A 68 -8.92 -5.43 -5.61
N PHE A 69 -8.04 -4.45 -5.57
CA PHE A 69 -8.13 -3.29 -4.66
C PHE A 69 -8.57 -2.01 -5.40
N ASP A 70 -8.90 -2.09 -6.69
CA ASP A 70 -9.28 -0.98 -7.56
C ASP A 70 -10.69 -0.45 -7.29
N GLN A 71 -11.50 -1.17 -6.51
CA GLN A 71 -12.82 -0.74 -6.05
C GLN A 71 -12.78 0.07 -4.73
N ILE A 72 -11.61 0.23 -4.12
CA ILE A 72 -11.47 1.02 -2.89
C ILE A 72 -11.68 2.51 -3.20
N SER A 73 -12.51 3.17 -2.39
CA SER A 73 -12.73 4.61 -2.52
C SER A 73 -11.43 5.40 -2.37
N LEU A 74 -11.11 6.26 -3.33
CA LEU A 74 -9.91 7.11 -3.35
C LEU A 74 -9.82 8.07 -2.16
N THR A 75 -10.94 8.37 -1.50
CA THR A 75 -10.98 9.25 -0.32
C THR A 75 -10.88 8.49 1.00
N SER A 76 -10.78 7.17 0.95
CA SER A 76 -10.70 6.33 2.15
C SER A 76 -9.29 6.18 2.67
N ARG A 77 -9.16 5.90 3.97
CA ARG A 77 -7.90 5.51 4.62
C ARG A 77 -7.31 4.24 3.99
N GLN A 78 -8.15 3.27 3.64
CA GLN A 78 -7.73 2.02 3.03
C GLN A 78 -7.00 2.23 1.69
N PHE A 79 -7.42 3.24 0.91
CA PHE A 79 -6.75 3.58 -0.33
C PHE A 79 -5.27 3.94 -0.13
N LEU A 80 -4.92 4.60 0.97
CA LEU A 80 -3.52 4.96 1.26
C LEU A 80 -2.64 3.70 1.38
N SER A 81 -3.15 2.65 2.03
CA SER A 81 -2.45 1.39 2.18
C SER A 81 -2.35 0.63 0.86
N ALA A 82 -3.45 0.54 0.10
CA ALA A 82 -3.46 -0.10 -1.22
C ALA A 82 -2.54 0.62 -2.23
N HIS A 83 -2.56 1.95 -2.24
CA HIS A 83 -1.72 2.78 -3.08
C HIS A 83 -0.23 2.59 -2.75
N ALA A 84 0.14 2.59 -1.47
CA ALA A 84 1.52 2.36 -1.05
C ALA A 84 2.01 0.97 -1.49
N PHE A 85 1.21 -0.07 -1.25
CA PHE A 85 1.52 -1.44 -1.64
C PHE A 85 1.70 -1.57 -3.16
N ALA A 86 0.73 -1.10 -3.95
CA ALA A 86 0.76 -1.22 -5.40
C ALA A 86 1.90 -0.40 -6.03
N SER A 87 2.20 0.78 -5.50
CA SER A 87 3.32 1.61 -5.97
C SER A 87 4.66 0.91 -5.77
N VAL A 88 4.90 0.35 -4.59
CA VAL A 88 6.14 -0.38 -4.29
C VAL A 88 6.20 -1.67 -5.10
N SER A 89 5.12 -2.46 -5.12
CA SER A 89 5.03 -3.70 -5.89
C SER A 89 5.32 -3.46 -7.38
N ARG A 90 4.78 -2.39 -7.96
CA ARG A 90 5.01 -2.06 -9.37
C ARG A 90 6.46 -1.72 -9.68
N VAL A 91 7.14 -1.01 -8.78
CA VAL A 91 8.58 -0.74 -8.90
C VAL A 91 9.35 -2.06 -8.79
N LEU A 92 9.02 -2.87 -7.80
CA LEU A 92 9.62 -4.16 -7.54
C LEU A 92 9.43 -5.15 -8.70
N ASP A 93 8.31 -5.10 -9.45
CA ASP A 93 8.09 -5.90 -10.66
C ASP A 93 8.97 -5.49 -11.86
N ILE A 94 9.46 -4.24 -11.87
CA ILE A 94 10.29 -3.71 -12.96
C ILE A 94 11.77 -4.00 -12.71
N TRP A 95 12.21 -3.96 -11.45
CA TRP A 95 13.62 -3.89 -11.09
C TRP A 95 14.19 -5.14 -10.44
N GLU A 96 13.36 -6.05 -9.95
CA GLU A 96 13.76 -7.32 -9.32
C GLU A 96 13.10 -8.51 -10.02
#